data_AF-A0A969VV18-F1
#
_entry.id   AF-A0A969VV18-F1
#
_cell.length_a   1.000
_cell.length_b   1.000
_cell.length_c   1.000
_cell.angle_alpha   90.00
_cell.angle_beta   90.00
_cell.angle_gamma   90.00
#
_symmetry.space_group_name_H-M   'P 1'
#
loop_
_entity.id
_entity.type
_entity.pdbx_description
1 polymer ?
#
loop_
_entity_poly.entity_id
_entity_poly.type
_entity_poly.pdbx_seq_one_letter_code
_entity_poly.pdbx_strand_id
1 'polypeptide(L)'
;SVDKTKQSVAKAQASIPLYKGGKQTSLIIQKRSLLDSAELDLQTSKNIVDRDSYSAWSNYKLAISNFELTKLRVKASEIAYEGIIQEYEAGSRSTLDVITSRSTLLESRVNNAISDKDRIVSQFKLLSSIGSLTAKNLALETKLYDPNDYPNKNWIRHIF
;
A
#
# COMPACT_ATOMS: atom_id res chain seq x y z
N SER A 1 53.83 39.17 -63.72
CA SER A 1 52.69 38.55 -64.41
C SER A 1 52.25 37.34 -63.60
N VAL A 2 50.93 37.15 -63.49
CA VAL A 2 50.21 35.99 -62.94
C VAL A 2 49.90 36.03 -61.44
N ASP A 3 48.75 36.65 -61.17
CA ASP A 3 47.76 36.28 -60.15
C ASP A 3 47.66 34.77 -59.88
N LYS A 4 47.52 34.40 -58.60
CA LYS A 4 46.58 33.34 -58.19
C LYS A 4 45.84 33.76 -56.93
N THR A 5 44.64 34.28 -57.19
CA THR A 5 43.59 34.71 -56.28
C THR A 5 43.31 33.65 -55.21
N LYS A 6 43.47 33.99 -53.93
CA LYS A 6 42.94 33.18 -52.83
C LYS A 6 41.41 33.28 -52.85
N GLN A 7 40.74 32.24 -53.33
CA GLN A 7 39.30 32.13 -53.20
C GLN A 7 38.95 31.61 -51.80
N SER A 8 38.44 32.48 -50.94
CA SER A 8 37.81 32.10 -49.68
C SER A 8 36.30 32.03 -49.88
N VAL A 9 35.73 30.84 -49.73
CA VAL A 9 34.29 30.62 -49.87
C VAL A 9 33.69 30.43 -48.48
N ALA A 10 32.86 31.38 -48.03
CA ALA A 10 32.01 31.23 -46.85
C ALA A 10 30.61 30.81 -47.32
N LYS A 11 30.11 29.67 -46.81
CA LYS A 11 28.75 29.19 -47.11
C LYS A 11 27.89 29.28 -45.84
N ALA A 12 26.73 29.91 -45.94
CA ALA A 12 25.67 29.81 -44.94
C ALA A 12 24.52 29.00 -45.55
N GLN A 13 24.06 27.95 -44.86
CA GLN A 13 22.90 27.16 -45.26
C GLN A 13 21.73 27.46 -44.31
N ALA A 14 20.65 27.97 -44.87
CA ALA A 14 19.36 28.07 -44.20
C ALA A 14 18.43 27.02 -44.83
N SER A 15 17.90 26.11 -44.00
CA SER A 15 16.98 25.06 -44.46
C SER A 15 15.59 25.31 -43.88
N ILE A 16 14.70 25.83 -44.71
CA ILE A 16 13.26 26.00 -44.40
C ILE A 16 12.50 24.92 -45.18
N PRO A 17 12.06 23.83 -44.52
CA PRO A 17 11.34 22.76 -45.20
C PRO A 17 9.93 23.21 -45.59
N LEU A 18 9.64 23.25 -46.89
CA LEU A 18 8.34 23.68 -47.44
C LEU A 18 7.24 22.61 -47.32
N TYR A 19 7.60 21.32 -47.22
CA TYR A 19 6.66 20.21 -47.07
C TYR A 19 7.32 19.03 -46.33
N LYS A 20 6.70 18.56 -45.23
CA LYS A 20 7.25 17.48 -44.36
C LYS A 20 6.47 16.15 -44.43
N GLY A 21 5.59 15.99 -45.42
CA GLY A 21 4.87 14.71 -45.67
C GLY A 21 4.12 14.14 -44.46
N GLY A 22 3.66 14.99 -43.53
CA GLY A 22 2.93 14.57 -42.32
C GLY A 22 3.79 14.02 -41.17
N LYS A 23 5.09 13.74 -41.35
CA LYS A 23 5.96 13.13 -40.30
C LYS A 23 5.97 13.93 -39.00
N GLN A 24 6.07 15.27 -39.08
CA GLN A 24 6.04 16.13 -37.90
C GLN A 24 4.67 16.11 -37.21
N THR A 25 3.58 16.10 -37.98
CA THR A 25 2.22 15.99 -37.47
C THR A 25 1.99 14.65 -36.78
N SER A 26 2.41 13.53 -37.38
CA SER A 26 2.33 12.20 -36.77
C SER A 26 3.15 12.11 -35.48
N LEU A 27 4.34 12.71 -35.42
CA LEU A 27 5.12 12.78 -34.17
C LEU A 27 4.39 13.58 -33.09
N ILE A 28 3.75 14.70 -33.43
CA ILE A 28 2.95 15.49 -32.46
C ILE A 28 1.75 14.67 -31.97
N ILE A 29 1.02 14.00 -32.86
CA ILE A 29 -0.10 13.11 -32.50
C ILE A 29 0.38 11.98 -31.59
N GLN A 30 1.51 11.35 -31.93
CA GLN A 30 2.11 10.31 -31.08
C GLN A 30 2.44 10.85 -29.68
N LYS A 31 3.06 12.03 -29.58
CA LYS A 31 3.40 12.63 -28.28
C LYS A 31 2.17 13.02 -27.47
N ARG A 32 1.10 13.51 -28.12
CA ARG A 32 -0.20 13.77 -27.47
C ARG A 32 -0.84 12.48 -26.96
N SER A 33 -0.91 11.45 -27.79
CA SER A 33 -1.45 10.14 -27.37
C SER A 33 -0.68 9.52 -26.20
N LEU A 34 0.64 9.72 -26.13
CA LEU A 34 1.45 9.29 -24.98
C LEU A 34 1.15 10.08 -23.71
N LEU A 35 0.90 11.39 -23.83
CA LEU A 35 0.46 12.22 -22.70
C LEU A 35 -0.90 11.75 -22.19
N ASP A 36 -1.87 11.58 -23.09
CA ASP A 36 -3.23 11.13 -22.77
C ASP A 36 -3.19 9.75 -22.08
N SER A 37 -2.36 8.82 -22.58
CA SER A 37 -2.13 7.52 -21.95
C SER A 37 -1.57 7.66 -20.53
N ALA A 38 -0.56 8.50 -20.33
CA ALA A 38 0.04 8.71 -19.02
C ALA A 38 -0.94 9.35 -18.01
N GLU A 39 -1.83 10.22 -18.47
CA GLU A 39 -2.88 10.82 -17.65
C GLU A 39 -3.94 9.80 -17.24
N LEU A 40 -4.35 8.92 -18.16
CA LEU A 40 -5.25 7.80 -17.86
C LEU A 40 -4.63 6.79 -16.89
N ASP A 41 -3.33 6.49 -17.04
CA ASP A 41 -2.59 5.64 -16.11
C ASP A 41 -2.54 6.26 -14.70
N LEU A 42 -2.29 7.57 -14.62
CA LEU A 42 -2.32 8.30 -13.35
C LEU A 42 -3.71 8.28 -12.72
N GLN A 43 -4.77 8.53 -13.49
CA GLN A 43 -6.15 8.47 -13.00
C GLN A 43 -6.49 7.06 -12.50
N THR A 44 -6.10 6.03 -13.24
CA THR A 44 -6.29 4.63 -12.84
C THR A 44 -5.57 4.32 -11.54
N SER A 45 -4.31 4.76 -11.40
CA SER A 45 -3.53 4.59 -10.18
C SER A 45 -4.20 5.27 -8.97
N LYS A 46 -4.71 6.51 -9.13
CA LYS A 46 -5.46 7.21 -8.08
C LYS A 46 -6.70 6.42 -7.64
N ASN A 47 -7.50 5.97 -8.62
CA ASN A 47 -8.72 5.20 -8.33
C ASN A 47 -8.41 3.88 -7.59
N ILE A 48 -7.30 3.22 -7.94
CA ILE A 48 -6.85 2.01 -7.24
C ILE A 48 -6.48 2.33 -5.79
N VAL A 49 -5.69 3.38 -5.56
CA VAL A 49 -5.28 3.79 -4.21
C VAL A 49 -6.48 4.17 -3.34
N ASP A 50 -7.44 4.91 -3.90
CA ASP A 50 -8.68 5.26 -3.18
C ASP A 50 -9.46 4.02 -2.80
N ARG A 51 -9.73 3.13 -3.77
CA ARG A 51 -10.45 1.87 -3.54
C ARG A 51 -9.76 1.01 -2.48
N ASP A 52 -8.44 0.85 -2.59
CA ASP A 52 -7.67 0.00 -1.68
C ASP A 52 -7.63 0.61 -0.26
N SER A 53 -7.59 1.94 -0.14
CA SER A 53 -7.68 2.65 1.14
C SER A 53 -9.05 2.50 1.80
N TYR A 54 -10.15 2.63 1.03
CA TYR A 54 -11.50 2.39 1.55
C TYR A 54 -11.68 0.93 2.00
N SER A 55 -11.15 -0.02 1.22
CA SER A 55 -11.17 -1.44 1.58
C SER A 55 -10.40 -1.71 2.87
N ALA A 56 -9.18 -1.18 3.00
CA ALA A 56 -8.36 -1.32 4.21
C ALA A 56 -9.05 -0.72 5.45
N TRP A 57 -9.67 0.46 5.31
CA TRP A 57 -10.44 1.09 6.38
C TRP A 57 -11.63 0.23 6.83
N SER A 58 -12.42 -0.26 5.88
CA SER A 58 -13.56 -1.13 6.16
C SER A 58 -13.12 -2.42 6.87
N ASN A 59 -12.04 -3.05 6.39
CA ASN A 59 -11.48 -4.26 7.00
C ASN A 59 -10.98 -4.00 8.44
N TYR A 60 -10.34 -2.87 8.70
CA TYR A 60 -9.94 -2.49 10.06
C TYR A 60 -11.14 -2.30 10.99
N LYS A 61 -12.20 -1.63 10.52
CA LYS A 61 -13.44 -1.48 11.30
C LYS A 61 -14.11 -2.82 11.60
N LEU A 62 -14.14 -3.73 10.63
CA LEU A 62 -14.64 -5.10 10.82
C LEU A 62 -13.80 -5.87 11.86
N ALA A 63 -12.48 -5.76 11.79
CA ALA A 63 -11.58 -6.43 12.74
C ALA A 63 -11.78 -5.93 14.19
N ILE A 64 -12.00 -4.62 14.39
CA ILE A 64 -12.37 -4.06 15.70
C ILE A 64 -13.68 -4.69 16.20
N SER A 65 -14.74 -4.68 15.37
CA SER A 65 -16.03 -5.24 15.76
C SER A 65 -15.93 -6.74 16.07
N ASN A 66 -15.13 -7.48 15.32
CA ASN A 66 -14.89 -8.91 15.57
C ASN A 66 -14.16 -9.14 16.89
N PHE A 67 -13.16 -8.31 17.22
CA PHE A 67 -12.46 -8.38 18.51
C PHE A 67 -13.39 -8.13 19.70
N GLU A 68 -14.28 -7.13 19.62
CA GLU A 68 -15.27 -6.89 20.67
C GLU A 68 -16.26 -8.06 20.79
N LEU A 69 -16.67 -8.64 19.67
CA LEU A 69 -17.55 -9.80 19.64
C LEU A 69 -16.90 -11.05 20.28
N THR A 70 -15.63 -11.33 19.99
CA THR A 70 -14.93 -12.47 20.60
C THR A 70 -14.69 -12.24 22.09
N LYS A 71 -14.49 -11.00 22.54
CA LYS A 71 -14.39 -10.65 23.96
C LYS A 71 -15.70 -10.95 24.71
N LEU A 72 -16.84 -10.61 24.11
CA LEU A 72 -18.15 -10.99 24.65
C LEU A 72 -18.37 -12.50 24.66
N ARG A 73 -17.91 -13.22 23.62
CA ARG A 73 -17.96 -14.69 23.59
C ARG A 73 -17.16 -15.33 24.72
N VAL A 74 -15.94 -14.83 25.00
CA VAL A 74 -15.15 -15.30 26.16
C VAL A 74 -15.94 -15.15 27.45
N LYS A 75 -16.53 -13.96 27.69
CA LYS A 75 -17.35 -13.72 28.89
C LYS A 75 -18.57 -14.65 28.95
N ALA A 76 -19.24 -14.89 27.83
CA ALA A 76 -20.39 -15.81 27.79
C ALA A 76 -19.98 -17.26 28.08
N SER A 77 -18.87 -17.74 27.51
CA SER A 77 -18.35 -19.08 27.78
C SER A 77 -17.84 -19.24 29.22
N GLU A 78 -17.35 -18.16 29.84
CA GLU A 78 -16.94 -18.17 31.24
C GLU A 78 -18.14 -18.35 32.17
N ILE A 79 -19.21 -17.57 31.95
CA ILE A 79 -20.48 -17.72 32.69
C ILE A 79 -21.07 -19.13 32.48
N ALA A 80 -21.04 -19.65 31.25
CA ALA A 80 -21.53 -21.01 30.97
C ALA A 80 -20.71 -22.09 31.68
N TYR A 81 -19.38 -21.93 31.72
CA TYR A 81 -18.50 -22.83 32.46
C TYR A 81 -18.77 -22.78 33.96
N GLU A 82 -18.91 -21.59 34.54
CA GLU A 82 -19.25 -21.41 35.96
C GLU A 82 -20.61 -22.05 36.30
N GLY A 83 -21.62 -21.89 35.44
CA GLY A 83 -22.92 -22.54 35.61
C GLY A 83 -22.83 -24.07 35.60
N ILE A 84 -22.04 -24.64 34.69
CA ILE A 84 -21.82 -26.10 34.63
C ILE A 84 -21.05 -26.60 35.86
N ILE A 85 -20.09 -25.85 36.40
CA ILE A 85 -19.40 -26.18 37.65
C ILE A 85 -20.40 -26.23 38.81
N GLN A 86 -21.28 -25.24 38.94
CA GLN A 86 -22.30 -25.22 39.99
C GLN A 86 -23.27 -26.42 39.88
N GLU A 87 -23.73 -26.75 38.67
CA GLU A 87 -24.60 -27.91 38.45
C GLU A 87 -23.86 -29.24 38.68
N TYR A 88 -22.55 -29.30 38.41
CA TYR A 88 -21.69 -30.46 38.69
C TYR A 88 -21.50 -30.68 40.19
N GLU A 89 -21.24 -29.62 40.95
CA GLU A 89 -21.13 -29.68 42.42
C GLU A 89 -22.46 -30.10 43.08
N ALA A 90 -23.58 -29.74 42.47
CA ALA A 90 -24.92 -30.21 42.87
C ALA A 90 -25.24 -31.64 42.40
N GLY A 91 -24.33 -32.32 41.69
CA GLY A 91 -24.50 -33.69 41.18
C GLY A 91 -25.42 -33.83 39.97
N SER A 92 -25.84 -32.73 39.34
CA SER A 92 -26.77 -32.70 38.20
C SER A 92 -26.06 -32.75 36.83
N ARG A 93 -24.73 -32.56 36.81
CA ARG A 93 -23.88 -32.66 35.60
C ARG A 93 -22.78 -33.69 35.77
N SER A 94 -22.26 -34.15 34.65
CA SER A 94 -21.15 -35.10 34.60
C SER A 94 -19.79 -34.40 34.53
N THR A 95 -18.71 -35.11 34.88
CA THR A 95 -17.34 -34.63 34.67
C THR A 95 -17.05 -34.32 33.20
N LEU A 96 -17.70 -35.03 32.27
CA LEU A 96 -17.56 -34.78 30.83
C LEU A 96 -18.12 -33.40 30.45
N ASP A 97 -19.22 -32.95 31.07
CA ASP A 97 -19.81 -31.62 30.83
C ASP A 97 -18.85 -30.50 31.27
N VAL A 98 -18.17 -30.70 32.40
CA VAL A 98 -17.14 -29.78 32.92
C VAL A 98 -15.95 -29.69 31.96
N ILE A 99 -15.46 -30.82 31.46
CA ILE A 99 -14.34 -30.84 30.51
C ILE A 99 -14.74 -30.17 29.19
N THR A 100 -15.95 -30.47 28.69
CA THR A 100 -16.46 -29.91 27.44
C THR A 100 -16.60 -28.39 27.52
N SER A 101 -17.21 -27.88 28.59
CA SER A 101 -17.37 -26.44 28.81
C SER A 101 -16.04 -25.71 29.00
N ARG A 102 -15.09 -26.33 29.70
CA ARG A 102 -13.72 -25.80 29.80
C ARG A 102 -13.03 -25.72 28.43
N SER A 103 -13.21 -26.72 27.58
CA SER A 103 -12.69 -26.71 26.21
C SER A 103 -13.30 -25.58 25.38
N THR A 104 -14.62 -25.36 25.48
CA THR A 104 -15.32 -24.24 24.80
C THR A 104 -14.83 -22.87 25.29
N LEU A 105 -14.58 -22.71 26.59
CA LEU A 105 -13.99 -21.48 27.15
C LEU A 105 -12.57 -21.26 26.60
N LEU A 106 -11.75 -22.32 26.56
CA LEU A 106 -10.39 -22.24 26.00
C LEU A 106 -10.42 -21.84 24.52
N GLU A 107 -11.27 -22.47 23.71
CA GLU A 107 -11.47 -22.13 22.31
C GLU A 107 -11.87 -20.65 22.13
N SER A 108 -12.80 -20.17 22.95
CA SER A 108 -13.22 -18.76 22.92
C SER A 108 -12.06 -17.80 23.25
N ARG A 109 -11.21 -18.15 24.21
CA ARG A 109 -10.01 -17.36 24.57
C ARG A 109 -8.99 -17.35 23.42
N VAL A 110 -8.75 -18.50 22.78
CA VAL A 110 -7.87 -18.59 21.60
C VAL A 110 -8.41 -17.74 20.45
N ASN A 111 -9.70 -17.82 20.16
CA ASN A 111 -10.35 -17.01 19.13
C ASN A 111 -10.26 -15.51 19.43
N ASN A 112 -10.37 -15.09 20.69
CA ASN A 112 -10.16 -13.71 21.08
C ASN A 112 -8.71 -13.25 20.81
N ALA A 113 -7.71 -14.05 21.18
CA ALA A 113 -6.31 -13.73 20.91
C ALA A 113 -6.01 -13.64 19.39
N ILE A 114 -6.58 -14.53 18.59
CA ILE A 114 -6.46 -14.47 17.12
C ILE A 114 -7.09 -13.18 16.60
N SER A 115 -8.29 -12.83 17.06
CA SER A 115 -8.98 -11.61 16.62
C SER A 115 -8.25 -10.32 17.03
N ASP A 116 -7.56 -10.31 18.17
CA ASP A 116 -6.74 -9.16 18.59
C ASP A 116 -5.52 -9.00 17.67
N LYS A 117 -4.83 -10.10 17.38
CA LYS A 117 -3.76 -10.12 16.38
C LYS A 117 -4.25 -9.62 15.02
N ASP A 118 -5.41 -10.08 14.56
CA ASP A 118 -5.97 -9.65 13.27
C ASP A 118 -6.38 -8.17 13.26
N ARG A 119 -6.87 -7.63 14.39
CA ARG A 119 -7.11 -6.19 14.60
C ARG A 119 -5.81 -5.38 14.46
N ILE A 120 -4.71 -5.83 15.06
CA ILE A 120 -3.41 -5.18 14.96
C ILE A 120 -2.87 -5.25 13.51
N VAL A 121 -2.95 -6.41 12.87
CA VAL A 121 -2.51 -6.59 11.48
C VAL A 121 -3.30 -5.71 10.52
N SER A 122 -4.62 -5.58 10.70
CA SER A 122 -5.45 -4.71 9.87
C SER A 122 -5.15 -3.23 10.08
N GLN A 123 -4.77 -2.82 11.30
CA GLN A 123 -4.26 -1.47 11.56
C GLN A 123 -2.99 -1.17 10.74
N PHE A 124 -2.02 -2.08 10.71
CA PHE A 124 -0.81 -1.91 9.91
C PHE A 124 -1.10 -1.90 8.40
N LYS A 125 -2.03 -2.74 7.93
CA LYS A 125 -2.47 -2.73 6.53
C LYS A 125 -3.09 -1.38 6.13
N LEU A 126 -3.90 -0.79 7.00
CA LEU A 126 -4.44 0.55 6.80
C LEU A 126 -3.34 1.62 6.75
N LEU A 127 -2.38 1.58 7.68
CA LEU A 127 -1.23 2.50 7.63
C LEU A 127 -0.43 2.34 6.34
N SER A 128 -0.27 1.12 5.85
CA SER A 128 0.41 0.83 4.58
C SER A 128 -0.35 1.39 3.38
N SER A 129 -1.69 1.26 3.34
CA SER A 129 -2.49 1.73 2.21
C SER A 129 -2.47 3.25 2.07
N ILE A 130 -2.42 3.97 3.19
CA ILE A 130 -2.33 5.45 3.20
C ILE A 130 -0.87 5.96 3.17
N GLY A 131 0.13 5.09 2.99
CA GLY A 131 1.54 5.46 2.95
C GLY A 131 2.13 5.95 4.28
N SER A 132 1.42 5.75 5.39
CA SER A 132 1.84 6.17 6.73
C SER A 132 2.60 5.08 7.50
N LEU A 133 2.81 3.89 6.92
CA LEU A 133 3.64 2.84 7.50
C LEU A 133 5.14 3.18 7.33
N THR A 134 5.61 4.13 8.11
CA THR A 134 7.02 4.58 8.10
C THR A 134 7.66 4.35 9.46
N ALA A 135 8.98 4.13 9.48
CA ALA A 135 9.76 4.01 10.72
C ALA A 135 9.57 5.22 11.63
N LYS A 136 9.42 6.43 11.04
CA LYS A 136 9.09 7.67 11.75
C LYS A 136 7.74 7.58 12.46
N ASN A 137 6.68 7.18 11.77
CA ASN A 137 5.33 7.10 12.33
C ASN A 137 5.18 5.95 13.33
N LEU A 138 6.02 4.92 13.25
CA LEU A 138 6.10 3.81 14.19
C LEU A 138 7.09 4.04 15.35
N ALA A 139 7.74 5.21 15.39
CA ALA A 139 8.76 5.57 16.38
C ALA A 139 9.86 4.51 16.55
N LEU A 140 10.29 3.89 15.45
CA LEU A 140 11.34 2.88 15.47
C LEU A 140 12.73 3.54 15.53
N GLU A 141 13.63 3.01 16.35
CA GLU A 141 15.02 3.43 16.42
C GLU A 141 15.82 2.95 15.19
N THR A 142 15.58 3.55 14.02
CA THR A 142 16.27 3.20 12.77
C THR A 142 16.65 4.43 11.95
N LYS A 143 17.62 4.27 11.02
CA LYS A 143 18.02 5.32 10.08
C LYS A 143 16.82 5.66 9.18
N LEU A 144 16.31 6.88 9.28
CA LEU A 144 15.16 7.32 8.51
C LEU A 144 15.51 7.43 7.03
N TYR A 145 14.64 6.91 6.16
CA TYR A 145 14.70 7.12 4.72
C TYR A 145 14.26 8.56 4.40
N ASP A 146 15.14 9.35 3.79
CA ASP A 146 14.85 10.69 3.27
C ASP A 146 14.75 10.61 1.72
N PRO A 147 13.59 10.89 1.12
CA PRO A 147 13.43 10.93 -0.34
C PRO A 147 14.29 11.98 -1.03
N ASN A 148 14.92 12.91 -0.31
CA ASN A 148 15.84 13.89 -0.87
C ASN A 148 17.31 13.49 -0.77
N ASP A 149 17.61 12.34 -0.16
CA ASP A 149 18.95 11.76 -0.07
C ASP A 149 19.35 11.03 -1.36
N TYR A 150 18.87 11.53 -2.52
CA TYR A 150 19.42 11.16 -3.81
C TYR A 150 20.66 12.01 -4.05
N PRO A 151 21.87 11.42 -4.18
CA PRO A 151 23.01 12.21 -4.60
C PRO A 151 22.69 12.76 -5.99
N ASN A 152 22.58 14.09 -6.08
CA ASN A 152 22.84 14.85 -7.30
C ASN A 152 24.28 14.51 -7.76
N LYS A 153 24.43 13.35 -8.38
CA LYS A 153 25.59 13.03 -9.20
C LYS A 153 25.19 13.45 -10.60
N ASN A 154 25.58 14.66 -10.95
CA ASN A 154 25.73 15.09 -12.33
C ASN A 154 26.78 14.19 -13.01
N TRP A 155 26.36 12.98 -13.39
CA TRP A 155 27.17 11.99 -14.10
C TRP A 155 27.66 12.51 -15.47
N ILE A 156 27.04 13.57 -15.96
CA ILE A 156 27.38 14.27 -17.20
C ILE A 156 28.73 14.99 -17.12
N ARG A 157 29.25 15.32 -15.93
CA ARG A 157 30.58 15.95 -15.78
C ARG A 157 31.77 15.02 -16.03
N HIS A 158 31.54 13.71 -16.21
CA HIS A 158 32.61 12.73 -16.42
C HIS A 158 32.68 12.19 -17.86
N ILE A 159 31.81 12.68 -18.76
CA ILE A 159 31.71 12.18 -20.14
C ILE A 159 32.21 13.20 -21.17
N PHE A 160 32.65 14.39 -20.76
CA PHE A 160 33.31 15.36 -21.65
C PHE A 160 34.47 16.06 -20.96
#